data_AF-A0AAW8F329-F1
#
_entry.id   AF-A0AAW8F329-F1
#
_cell.length_a   1.000
_cell.length_b   1.000
_cell.length_c   1.000
_cell.angle_alpha   90.00
_cell.angle_beta   90.00
_cell.angle_gamma   90.00
#
_symmetry.space_group_name_H-M   'P 1'
#
loop_
_entity.id
_entity.type
_entity.pdbx_description
1 polymer ?
#
loop_
_entity_poly.entity_id
_entity_poly.type
_entity_poly.pdbx_seq_one_letter_code
_entity_poly.pdbx_strand_id
1 'polypeptide(L)'
;MCGTATCANGTEDRDTDGIPDWTEVLSCDSATCASVTKDADKDGIPDFAERLVCDTDTCSNSREDADGDGIGDWVEFVICGARTCADGSEDFDANGVSDAAELAACVVRIDDLAITGGMIAWGLVILAVVLLVAGGGLWWWRRRKSAQPSDDAAPAEAEL
;
A
#
# COMPACT_ATOMS: atom_id res chain seq x y z
N MET A 1 -13.13 -42.50 -15.98
CA MET A 1 -12.19 -41.42 -16.34
C MET A 1 -11.29 -41.23 -15.13
N CYS A 2 -9.98 -41.37 -15.31
CA CYS A 2 -9.04 -41.85 -14.27
C CYS A 2 -8.89 -40.93 -13.05
N GLY A 3 -9.00 -41.51 -11.86
CA GLY A 3 -8.69 -40.90 -10.56
C GLY A 3 -7.49 -41.57 -9.91
N THR A 4 -6.35 -41.65 -10.60
CA THR A 4 -5.09 -42.18 -10.04
C THR A 4 -3.89 -41.35 -10.48
N ALA A 5 -2.96 -41.12 -9.54
CA ALA A 5 -1.76 -40.27 -9.65
C ALA A 5 -0.83 -40.54 -10.85
N THR A 6 -0.98 -41.67 -11.53
CA THR A 6 -0.21 -42.04 -12.74
C THR A 6 -0.67 -41.35 -14.03
N CYS A 7 -1.71 -40.51 -13.98
CA CYS A 7 -2.21 -39.76 -15.14
C CYS A 7 -2.12 -38.24 -15.01
N ALA A 8 -1.59 -37.70 -13.90
CA ALA A 8 -1.47 -36.26 -13.72
C ALA A 8 -0.24 -35.76 -14.48
N ASN A 9 -0.44 -35.15 -15.65
CA ASN A 9 0.63 -34.45 -16.37
C ASN A 9 0.86 -33.04 -15.81
N GLY A 10 0.13 -32.63 -14.76
CA GLY A 10 0.22 -31.31 -14.15
C GLY A 10 -0.55 -30.24 -14.91
N THR A 11 -1.33 -30.64 -15.91
CA THR A 11 -2.15 -29.75 -16.76
C THR A 11 -3.64 -30.08 -16.67
N GLU A 12 -4.02 -31.00 -15.78
CA GLU A 12 -5.42 -31.27 -15.50
C GLU A 12 -6.04 -30.02 -14.87
N ASP A 13 -7.19 -29.61 -15.38
CA ASP A 13 -8.02 -28.51 -14.88
C ASP A 13 -9.47 -29.00 -15.01
N ARG A 14 -10.03 -29.51 -13.90
CA ARG A 14 -11.28 -30.27 -13.91
C ARG A 14 -12.51 -29.40 -14.04
N ASP A 15 -12.49 -28.20 -13.48
CA ASP A 15 -13.59 -27.25 -13.56
C ASP A 15 -13.37 -26.15 -14.61
N THR A 16 -12.27 -26.22 -15.36
CA THR A 16 -11.97 -25.41 -16.54
C THR A 16 -11.91 -23.91 -16.23
N ASP A 17 -11.37 -23.57 -15.06
CA ASP A 17 -11.26 -22.19 -14.58
C ASP A 17 -9.88 -21.56 -14.88
N GLY A 18 -8.95 -22.33 -15.45
CA GLY A 18 -7.59 -21.92 -15.78
C GLY A 18 -6.57 -22.20 -14.69
N ILE A 19 -6.98 -22.75 -13.54
CA ILE A 19 -6.09 -23.17 -12.45
C ILE A 19 -5.89 -24.69 -12.55
N PRO A 20 -4.65 -25.18 -12.63
CA PRO A 20 -4.41 -26.62 -12.62
C PRO A 20 -4.86 -27.29 -11.32
N ASP A 21 -5.45 -28.49 -11.42
CA ASP A 21 -5.89 -29.37 -10.32
C ASP A 21 -4.84 -29.48 -9.20
N TRP A 22 -3.54 -29.53 -9.56
CA TRP A 22 -2.47 -29.67 -8.58
C TRP A 22 -2.29 -28.42 -7.72
N THR A 23 -2.47 -27.22 -8.30
CA THR A 23 -2.45 -25.93 -7.62
C THR A 23 -3.63 -25.82 -6.66
N GLU A 24 -4.80 -26.27 -7.10
CA GLU A 24 -6.00 -26.30 -6.27
C GLU A 24 -5.84 -27.26 -5.08
N VAL A 25 -5.33 -28.47 -5.31
CA VAL A 25 -5.10 -29.43 -4.22
C VAL A 25 -4.10 -28.89 -3.21
N LEU A 26 -3.02 -28.24 -3.65
CA LEU A 26 -2.03 -27.64 -2.75
C LEU A 26 -2.59 -26.45 -1.97
N SER A 27 -3.46 -25.64 -2.57
CA SER A 27 -3.99 -24.43 -1.92
C SER A 27 -5.23 -24.67 -1.08
N CYS A 28 -6.09 -25.63 -1.46
CA CYS A 28 -7.44 -25.76 -0.93
C CYS A 28 -7.96 -27.20 -0.75
N ASP A 29 -7.08 -28.21 -0.83
CA ASP A 29 -7.36 -29.64 -0.58
C ASP A 29 -8.46 -30.27 -1.48
N SER A 30 -8.81 -29.61 -2.58
CA SER A 30 -9.74 -30.11 -3.60
C SER A 30 -9.29 -29.63 -4.97
N ALA A 31 -9.76 -30.28 -6.03
CA ALA A 31 -9.36 -30.00 -7.40
C ALA A 31 -10.51 -29.37 -8.20
N THR A 32 -11.23 -28.44 -7.55
CA THR A 32 -12.28 -27.55 -8.10
C THR A 32 -12.65 -26.44 -7.06
N CYS A 33 -11.69 -25.96 -6.28
CA CYS A 33 -11.93 -25.04 -5.14
C CYS A 33 -11.20 -23.71 -5.21
N ALA A 34 -10.25 -23.55 -6.13
CA ALA A 34 -9.65 -22.25 -6.37
C ALA A 34 -10.51 -21.45 -7.34
N SER A 35 -10.16 -20.18 -7.52
CA SER A 35 -10.70 -19.36 -8.61
C SER A 35 -9.76 -18.20 -8.87
N VAL A 36 -9.50 -17.91 -10.14
CA VAL A 36 -8.68 -16.76 -10.56
C VAL A 36 -9.30 -15.40 -10.17
N THR A 37 -10.57 -15.39 -9.76
CA THR A 37 -11.31 -14.16 -9.41
C THR A 37 -11.52 -13.98 -7.91
N LYS A 38 -11.12 -14.96 -7.08
CA LYS A 38 -11.29 -14.88 -5.63
C LYS A 38 -10.09 -14.14 -5.04
N ASP A 39 -10.38 -13.01 -4.40
CA ASP A 39 -9.44 -12.08 -3.78
C ASP A 39 -10.15 -11.49 -2.53
N ALA A 40 -9.82 -12.03 -1.36
CA ALA A 40 -10.58 -11.83 -0.13
C ALA A 40 -10.34 -10.45 0.50
N ASP A 41 -9.12 -9.92 0.42
CA ASP A 41 -8.76 -8.60 0.93
C ASP A 41 -8.71 -7.49 -0.13
N LYS A 42 -8.87 -7.86 -1.42
CA LYS A 42 -8.98 -6.97 -2.57
C LYS A 42 -7.69 -6.23 -2.87
N ASP A 43 -6.56 -6.88 -2.63
CA ASP A 43 -5.24 -6.35 -2.92
C ASP A 43 -4.77 -6.71 -4.34
N GLY A 44 -5.56 -7.45 -5.12
CA GLY A 44 -5.24 -7.85 -6.49
C GLY A 44 -4.41 -9.14 -6.59
N ILE A 45 -4.14 -9.82 -5.47
CA ILE A 45 -3.52 -11.15 -5.42
C ILE A 45 -4.63 -12.20 -5.22
N PRO A 46 -4.70 -13.25 -6.05
CA PRO A 46 -5.72 -14.29 -5.86
C PRO A 46 -5.48 -15.13 -4.59
N ASP A 47 -6.55 -15.49 -3.86
CA ASP A 47 -6.50 -16.26 -2.60
C ASP A 47 -5.71 -17.57 -2.69
N PHE A 48 -5.74 -18.22 -3.87
CA PHE A 48 -5.00 -19.47 -4.06
C PHE A 48 -3.49 -19.23 -4.05
N ALA A 49 -3.03 -18.13 -4.64
CA ALA A 49 -1.63 -17.75 -4.68
C ALA A 49 -1.16 -17.35 -3.28
N GLU A 50 -1.96 -16.58 -2.54
CA GLU A 50 -1.63 -16.20 -1.16
C GLU A 50 -1.48 -17.41 -0.24
N ARG A 51 -2.39 -18.39 -0.33
CA ARG A 51 -2.27 -19.63 0.46
C ARG A 51 -1.00 -20.41 0.16
N LEU A 52 -0.49 -20.35 -1.07
CA LEU A 52 0.73 -21.04 -1.47
C LEU A 52 1.99 -20.30 -1.06
N VAL A 53 1.90 -18.98 -0.89
CA VAL A 53 3.00 -18.12 -0.44
C VAL A 53 3.08 -18.07 1.09
N CYS A 54 1.95 -17.96 1.78
CA CYS A 54 1.89 -17.62 3.21
C CYS A 54 0.70 -18.24 4.00
N ASP A 55 0.08 -19.30 3.49
CA ASP A 55 -0.92 -20.15 4.18
C ASP A 55 -2.31 -19.54 4.48
N THR A 56 -2.60 -18.29 4.09
CA THR A 56 -3.94 -17.69 4.30
C THR A 56 -4.41 -16.87 3.09
N ASP A 57 -5.71 -16.56 3.02
CA ASP A 57 -6.35 -15.79 1.93
C ASP A 57 -6.11 -14.26 2.01
N THR A 58 -5.23 -13.76 2.89
CA THR A 58 -5.02 -12.29 3.07
C THR A 58 -3.63 -11.95 3.64
N CYS A 59 -2.63 -12.81 3.43
CA CYS A 59 -1.33 -12.68 4.11
C CYS A 59 -0.23 -12.11 3.23
N SER A 60 -0.41 -12.15 1.92
CA SER A 60 0.60 -11.65 1.00
C SER A 60 0.65 -10.14 1.11
N ASN A 61 1.83 -9.55 0.94
CA ASN A 61 1.95 -8.10 0.81
C ASN A 61 2.70 -7.70 -0.46
N SER A 62 2.83 -8.64 -1.41
CA SER A 62 3.54 -8.50 -2.69
C SER A 62 5.04 -8.21 -2.59
N ARG A 63 5.66 -8.37 -1.41
CA ARG A 63 7.10 -8.13 -1.21
C ARG A 63 7.89 -9.39 -0.89
N GLU A 64 7.21 -10.52 -0.77
CA GLU A 64 7.82 -11.83 -0.73
C GLU A 64 8.58 -12.03 -2.05
N ASP A 65 9.86 -12.36 -1.97
CA ASP A 65 10.78 -12.53 -3.10
C ASP A 65 11.90 -13.49 -2.64
N ALA A 66 11.69 -14.79 -2.85
CA ALA A 66 12.47 -15.84 -2.22
C ALA A 66 13.86 -16.03 -2.84
N ASP A 67 14.04 -15.69 -4.12
CA ASP A 67 15.33 -15.75 -4.81
C ASP A 67 16.01 -14.39 -5.02
N GLY A 68 15.30 -13.28 -4.77
CA GLY A 68 15.86 -11.94 -4.74
C GLY A 68 16.03 -11.33 -6.14
N ASP A 69 15.26 -11.77 -7.13
CA ASP A 69 15.32 -11.26 -8.50
C ASP A 69 14.42 -10.03 -8.73
N GLY A 70 13.58 -9.70 -7.74
CA GLY A 70 12.66 -8.56 -7.76
C GLY A 70 11.27 -8.87 -8.29
N ILE A 71 10.95 -10.14 -8.57
CA ILE A 71 9.62 -10.65 -8.88
C ILE A 71 9.01 -11.20 -7.58
N GLY A 72 7.73 -10.93 -7.34
CA GLY A 72 7.09 -11.37 -6.10
C GLY A 72 6.77 -12.87 -6.12
N ASP A 73 6.94 -13.57 -4.99
CA ASP A 73 6.67 -15.03 -4.85
C ASP A 73 5.30 -15.43 -5.45
N TRP A 74 4.27 -14.59 -5.25
CA TRP A 74 2.93 -14.86 -5.77
C TRP A 74 2.86 -14.75 -7.30
N VAL A 75 3.60 -13.82 -7.90
CA VAL A 75 3.70 -13.63 -9.36
C VAL A 75 4.35 -14.86 -9.97
N GLU A 76 5.48 -15.29 -9.41
CA GLU A 76 6.19 -16.48 -9.86
C GLU A 76 5.32 -17.73 -9.75
N PHE A 77 4.56 -17.85 -8.65
CA PHE A 77 3.66 -18.96 -8.47
C PHE A 77 2.57 -19.00 -9.55
N VAL A 78 2.01 -17.84 -9.91
CA VAL A 78 1.00 -17.74 -10.98
C VAL A 78 1.60 -18.08 -12.35
N ILE A 79 2.84 -17.67 -12.62
CA ILE A 79 3.51 -17.88 -13.91
C ILE A 79 3.94 -19.34 -14.10
N CYS A 80 4.59 -19.93 -13.10
CA CYS A 80 5.31 -21.20 -13.25
C CYS A 80 5.16 -22.16 -12.07
N GLY A 81 4.38 -21.82 -11.05
CA GLY A 81 4.00 -22.75 -9.98
C GLY A 81 5.05 -22.96 -8.89
N ALA A 82 6.09 -22.12 -8.84
CA ALA A 82 7.08 -22.08 -7.78
C ALA A 82 7.45 -20.63 -7.46
N ARG A 83 8.15 -20.41 -6.34
CA ARG A 83 8.52 -19.08 -5.82
C ARG A 83 9.97 -18.67 -6.17
N THR A 84 10.55 -19.30 -7.19
CA THR A 84 11.94 -19.03 -7.62
C THR A 84 12.11 -19.40 -9.11
N CYS A 85 11.09 -19.18 -9.93
CA CYS A 85 11.00 -19.79 -11.27
C CYS A 85 10.74 -18.83 -12.42
N ALA A 86 10.22 -17.62 -12.16
CA ALA A 86 10.11 -16.60 -13.20
C ALA A 86 11.42 -15.80 -13.21
N ASP A 87 11.78 -15.24 -14.37
CA ASP A 87 12.92 -14.30 -14.47
C ASP A 87 12.54 -12.97 -15.15
N GLY A 88 11.26 -12.80 -15.46
CA GLY A 88 10.70 -11.60 -16.07
C GLY A 88 10.87 -11.57 -17.59
N SER A 89 11.32 -12.67 -18.21
CA SER A 89 11.34 -12.82 -19.67
C SER A 89 10.08 -13.48 -20.24
N GLU A 90 9.17 -13.94 -19.39
CA GLU A 90 7.91 -14.54 -19.79
C GLU A 90 7.01 -13.48 -20.40
N ASP A 91 6.58 -13.68 -21.65
CA ASP A 91 5.70 -12.79 -22.41
C ASP A 91 4.81 -13.71 -23.28
N PHE A 92 3.74 -14.23 -22.66
CA PHE A 92 2.95 -15.30 -23.26
C PHE A 92 2.23 -14.86 -24.54
N ASP A 93 1.80 -13.60 -24.60
CA ASP A 93 1.07 -13.05 -25.75
C ASP A 93 1.96 -12.31 -26.76
N ALA A 94 3.26 -12.19 -26.48
CA ALA A 94 4.27 -11.53 -27.29
C ALA A 94 3.96 -10.05 -27.55
N ASN A 95 3.32 -9.36 -26.60
CA ASN A 95 2.98 -7.94 -26.71
C ASN A 95 4.15 -7.01 -26.33
N GLY A 96 5.24 -7.56 -25.80
CA GLY A 96 6.44 -6.84 -25.39
C GLY A 96 6.43 -6.35 -23.94
N VAL A 97 5.43 -6.74 -23.15
CA VAL A 97 5.36 -6.59 -21.69
C VAL A 97 5.43 -7.98 -21.09
N SER A 98 6.32 -8.18 -20.12
CA SER A 98 6.43 -9.48 -19.46
C SER A 98 5.19 -9.78 -18.61
N ASP A 99 4.77 -11.04 -18.55
CA ASP A 99 3.67 -11.54 -17.72
C ASP A 99 3.84 -11.12 -16.25
N ALA A 100 5.07 -11.17 -15.73
CA ALA A 100 5.40 -10.72 -14.37
C ALA A 100 5.08 -9.23 -14.14
N ALA A 101 5.35 -8.39 -15.13
CA ALA A 101 5.07 -6.95 -15.07
C ALA A 101 3.56 -6.67 -15.21
N GLU A 102 2.84 -7.45 -16.01
CA GLU A 102 1.38 -7.33 -16.13
C GLU A 102 0.69 -7.70 -14.82
N LEU A 103 1.08 -8.83 -14.22
CA LEU A 103 0.56 -9.30 -12.93
C LEU A 103 0.88 -8.30 -11.80
N ALA A 104 2.13 -7.84 -11.70
CA ALA A 104 2.52 -6.87 -10.68
C ALA A 104 1.75 -5.54 -10.80
N ALA A 105 1.30 -5.16 -12.00
CA ALA A 105 0.49 -3.95 -12.21
C ALA A 105 -0.95 -4.08 -11.69
N CYS A 106 -1.47 -5.31 -11.50
CA CYS A 106 -2.81 -5.56 -10.95
C CYS A 106 -2.87 -5.40 -9.42
N VAL A 107 -1.74 -5.53 -8.72
CA VAL A 107 -1.71 -5.46 -7.26
C VAL A 107 -1.96 -4.04 -6.76
N VAL A 108 -3.00 -3.92 -5.94
CA VAL A 108 -3.33 -2.73 -5.15
C VAL A 108 -2.53 -2.79 -3.86
N ARG A 109 -1.42 -2.07 -3.86
CA ARG A 109 -0.62 -1.85 -2.66
C ARG A 109 -1.43 -1.06 -1.63
N ILE A 110 -1.99 -1.75 -0.66
CA ILE A 110 -2.52 -1.14 0.57
C ILE A 110 -1.34 -0.80 1.48
N ASP A 111 -0.40 -0.01 0.98
CA ASP A 111 0.57 0.64 1.85
C ASP A 111 -0.21 1.60 2.77
N ASP A 112 0.20 1.74 4.04
CA ASP A 112 -0.33 2.72 4.98
C ASP A 112 -0.10 4.16 4.47
N LEU A 113 -0.87 4.59 3.47
CA LEU A 113 -0.80 5.89 2.83
C LEU A 113 -1.12 7.06 3.79
N ALA A 114 -1.36 6.80 5.08
CA ALA A 114 -1.90 7.77 6.02
C ALA A 114 -1.02 8.08 7.24
N ILE A 115 0.22 7.59 7.35
CA ILE A 115 1.09 8.10 8.44
C ILE A 115 1.61 9.51 8.15
N THR A 116 1.92 9.87 6.89
CA THR A 116 2.48 11.19 6.53
C THR A 116 1.44 12.32 6.48
N GLY A 117 0.21 12.02 6.07
CA GLY A 117 -0.88 13.01 6.02
C GLY A 117 -1.23 13.60 7.40
N GLY A 118 -1.24 12.76 8.43
CA GLY A 118 -1.51 13.19 9.81
C GLY A 118 -0.44 14.13 10.36
N MET A 119 0.84 13.82 10.13
CA MET A 119 1.96 14.64 10.64
C MET A 119 1.98 16.03 10.01
N ILE A 120 1.72 16.11 8.70
CA ILE A 120 1.64 17.37 7.97
C ILE A 120 0.42 18.18 8.42
N ALA A 121 -0.73 17.55 8.62
CA ALA A 121 -1.93 18.22 9.11
C ALA A 121 -1.71 18.87 10.49
N TRP A 122 -1.12 18.15 11.44
CA TRP A 122 -0.77 18.72 12.75
C TRP A 122 0.30 19.81 12.64
N GLY A 123 1.29 19.64 11.76
CA GLY A 123 2.29 20.67 11.48
C GLY A 123 1.68 21.99 10.99
N LEU A 124 0.71 21.92 10.07
CA LEU A 124 -0.02 23.09 9.56
C LEU A 124 -0.89 23.75 10.64
N VAL A 125 -1.56 22.96 11.48
CA VAL A 125 -2.37 23.46 12.60
C VAL A 125 -1.50 24.21 13.62
N ILE A 126 -0.36 23.63 14.01
CA ILE A 126 0.58 24.26 14.94
C ILE A 126 1.11 25.57 14.36
N LEU A 127 1.49 25.58 13.08
CA LEU A 127 1.99 26.78 12.41
C LEU A 127 0.94 27.89 12.36
N ALA A 128 -0.32 27.56 12.08
CA ALA A 128 -1.43 28.52 12.11
C ALA A 128 -1.64 29.12 13.51
N VAL A 129 -1.59 28.30 14.57
CA VAL A 129 -1.71 28.79 15.96
C VAL A 129 -0.55 29.73 16.32
N VAL A 130 0.68 29.38 15.94
CA VAL A 130 1.86 30.23 16.19
C VAL A 130 1.72 31.60 15.51
N LEU A 131 1.27 31.62 14.25
CA LEU A 131 1.05 32.88 13.52
C LEU A 131 -0.04 33.75 14.15
N LEU A 132 -1.14 33.15 14.62
CA LEU A 132 -2.22 33.88 15.30
C LEU A 132 -1.77 34.47 16.64
N VAL A 133 -1.01 33.72 17.43
CA VAL A 133 -0.49 34.18 18.73
C VAL A 133 0.55 35.29 18.53
N ALA A 134 1.48 35.12 17.59
CA ALA A 134 2.49 36.13 17.27
C ALA A 134 1.84 37.42 16.73
N GLY A 135 0.89 37.31 15.81
CA GLY A 135 0.14 38.43 15.26
C GLY A 135 -0.66 39.19 16.33
N GLY A 136 -1.38 38.46 17.19
CA GLY A 136 -2.14 39.03 18.30
C GLY A 136 -1.25 39.73 19.34
N GLY A 137 -0.12 39.13 19.70
CA GLY A 137 0.86 39.71 20.60
C GLY A 137 1.49 41.00 20.05
N LEU A 138 1.85 41.01 18.76
CA LEU A 138 2.42 42.17 18.09
C LEU A 138 1.41 43.33 17.99
N TRP A 139 0.16 43.02 17.68
CA TRP A 139 -0.93 43.99 17.61
C TRP A 139 -1.20 44.64 18.97
N TRP A 140 -1.27 43.82 20.02
CA TRP A 140 -1.49 44.30 21.39
C TRP A 140 -0.32 45.13 21.91
N TRP A 141 0.92 44.75 21.62
CA TRP A 141 2.10 45.52 21.98
C TRP A 141 2.14 46.89 21.29
N ARG A 142 1.78 46.98 20.00
CA ARG A 142 1.63 48.27 19.30
C ARG A 142 0.56 49.14 19.96
N ARG A 143 -0.59 48.56 20.32
CA ARG A 143 -1.69 49.29 20.95
C ARG A 143 -1.30 49.88 22.32
N ARG A 144 -0.46 49.18 23.10
CA ARG A 144 0.05 49.67 24.40
C ARG A 144 1.03 50.82 24.26
N LYS A 145 1.92 50.80 23.26
CA LYS A 145 2.86 51.89 23.01
C LYS A 145 2.18 53.20 22.59
N SER A 146 1.02 53.10 21.94
CA SER A 146 0.21 54.26 21.56
C SER A 146 -0.58 54.90 22.71
N ALA A 147 -0.47 54.39 23.94
CA ALA A 147 -1.31 54.79 25.08
C ALA A 147 -0.56 55.46 26.24
N GLN A 148 0.72 55.83 26.13
CA GLN A 148 1.38 56.66 27.15
C GLN A 148 1.02 58.14 26.94
N PRO A 149 0.39 58.82 27.93
CA PRO A 149 0.28 60.27 27.94
C PRO A 149 1.66 60.88 28.20
N SER A 150 1.99 61.98 27.52
CA SER A 150 3.16 62.80 27.83
C SER A 150 2.94 63.54 29.15
N ASP A 151 3.59 63.09 30.22
CA ASP A 151 3.73 63.84 31.46
C ASP A 151 4.73 64.99 31.25
N ASP A 152 4.28 66.08 30.65
CA ASP A 152 4.97 67.39 30.69
C ASP A 152 3.95 68.47 31.09
N ALA A 153 3.65 68.52 32.39
CA ALA A 153 3.06 69.69 33.02
C ALA A 153 3.57 69.79 34.47
N ALA A 154 4.71 70.46 34.66
CA ALA A 154 5.12 70.98 35.96
C ALA A 154 4.63 72.44 36.11
N PRO A 155 4.22 72.86 37.33
CA PRO A 155 3.32 73.98 37.53
C PRO A 155 3.99 75.36 37.65
N ALA A 156 3.14 76.38 37.54
CA ALA A 156 3.41 77.80 37.62
C ALA A 156 4.15 78.24 38.90
N GLU A 157 5.07 79.21 38.74
CA GLU A 157 5.38 80.17 39.79
C GLU A 157 5.23 81.59 39.22
N ALA A 158 4.36 82.35 39.89
CA ALA A 158 4.14 83.77 39.73
C ALA A 158 5.07 84.52 40.67
N GLU A 159 5.70 85.62 40.24
CA GLU A 159 5.99 86.79 41.07
C GLU A 159 6.09 88.05 40.18
N LEU A 160 5.76 89.19 40.80
CA LEU A 160 5.41 90.51 40.24
C LEU A 160 6.44 91.17 39.30
#